data_AF-G4T1J0-F1
#
_entry.id   AF-G4T1J0-F1
#
_cell.length_a   1.000
_cell.length_b   1.000
_cell.length_c   1.000
_cell.angle_alpha   90.00
_cell.angle_beta   90.00
_cell.angle_gamma   90.00
#
_symmetry.space_group_name_H-M   'P 1'
#
loop_
_entity.id
_entity.type
_entity.pdbx_description
1 polymer ?
#
loop_
_entity_poly.entity_id
_entity_poly.type
_entity_poly.pdbx_seq_one_letter_code
_entity_poly.pdbx_strand_id
1 'polypeptide(L)'
;MNGKAVPTIETLVRTRLPTAHGEFQLHYFSNPVDDKEHVALVKADVAGKTNVPVRVHSECLTGDVFGSRRCDCGKQLDLSLQLIEQAGFGILIYLRQEGRGIGLLKKLQAYNLQDQGLDTVEANIRLGHLPDERDYTQAALILRELGVSSIELITNNPDKISGLEAMGITVEKRVPIESVYHHENVGYLKSKAEKLRHLLSFDQQNTAVPVPEDLQFMQPFIDRLDKLHRSKDRPPFFTLSYAQSIDGSISLNAESSLPLSGSASLKLTHLLRAHHDALLIGINTTLVDNPRLNVRHVEGDDPQPVILDCLLRFPEDAKMLGASTKLPIIVATKQAPADKQRRLEAKGIRVYRVEQSSDGHIDLAALRKLLTELGIKTVMVEGGAEVINAFLLEDMVDYCVITIAPKIIGGLRAVEKPCRPMLELKDCRYHPLGGDLILYGALHDHDD
;
A
#
# COMPACT_ATOMS: atom_id res chain seq x y z
N MET A 1 22.86 -31.51 39.89
CA MET A 1 22.11 -30.70 38.89
C MET A 1 20.67 -31.19 38.93
N ASN A 2 19.75 -30.40 39.48
CA ASN A 2 18.36 -30.80 39.65
C ASN A 2 17.68 -30.90 38.28
N GLY A 3 17.37 -32.11 37.84
CA GLY A 3 16.52 -32.37 36.68
C GLY A 3 15.09 -31.91 36.99
N LYS A 4 14.73 -30.70 36.53
CA LYS A 4 13.32 -30.32 36.42
C LYS A 4 12.70 -31.21 35.34
N ALA A 5 11.61 -31.89 35.69
CA ALA A 5 10.80 -32.62 34.72
C ALA A 5 10.39 -31.68 33.57
N VAL A 6 10.53 -32.14 32.33
CA VAL A 6 10.07 -31.38 31.16
C VAL A 6 8.54 -31.26 31.26
N PRO A 7 7.97 -30.04 31.23
CA PRO A 7 6.53 -29.87 31.29
C PRO A 7 5.87 -30.60 30.10
N THR A 8 4.79 -31.33 30.37
CA THR A 8 4.03 -32.08 29.36
C THR A 8 2.78 -31.32 28.97
N ILE A 9 2.50 -31.26 27.66
CA ILE A 9 1.28 -30.67 27.10
C ILE A 9 0.43 -31.79 26.49
N GLU A 10 -0.89 -31.69 26.53
CA GLU A 10 -1.80 -32.66 25.90
C GLU A 10 -2.92 -31.94 25.15
N THR A 11 -3.42 -32.53 24.07
CA THR A 11 -4.59 -32.01 23.37
C THR A 11 -5.86 -32.27 24.18
N LEU A 12 -6.54 -31.23 24.67
CA LEU A 12 -7.78 -31.35 25.44
C LEU A 12 -9.02 -31.48 24.54
N VAL A 13 -9.07 -30.71 23.47
CA VAL A 13 -10.17 -30.76 22.50
C VAL A 13 -9.70 -30.38 21.11
N ARG A 14 -10.32 -31.01 20.10
CA ARG A 14 -10.17 -30.63 18.70
C ARG A 14 -11.54 -30.41 18.06
N THR A 15 -11.64 -29.44 17.17
CA THR A 15 -12.87 -29.16 16.44
C THR A 15 -12.59 -28.77 14.99
N ARG A 16 -13.53 -29.10 14.10
CA ARG A 16 -13.47 -28.67 12.70
C ARG A 16 -13.69 -27.16 12.62
N LEU A 17 -12.76 -26.47 11.98
CA LEU A 17 -12.81 -25.02 11.76
C LEU A 17 -12.73 -24.72 10.25
N PRO A 18 -13.88 -24.50 9.59
CA PRO A 18 -13.89 -23.96 8.23
C PRO A 18 -13.49 -22.49 8.24
N THR A 19 -12.55 -22.10 7.38
CA THR A 19 -12.08 -20.73 7.24
C THR A 19 -12.15 -20.29 5.78
N ALA A 20 -11.96 -18.99 5.51
CA ALA A 20 -11.83 -18.48 4.14
C ALA A 20 -10.61 -19.06 3.38
N HIS A 21 -9.61 -19.54 4.12
CA HIS A 21 -8.38 -20.13 3.57
C HIS A 21 -8.47 -21.64 3.38
N GLY A 22 -9.54 -22.28 3.85
CA GLY A 22 -9.68 -23.74 3.81
C GLY A 22 -10.15 -24.33 5.14
N GLU A 23 -10.21 -25.65 5.20
CA GLU A 23 -10.66 -26.40 6.37
C GLU A 23 -9.48 -26.90 7.21
N PHE A 24 -9.53 -26.58 8.52
CA PHE A 24 -8.53 -26.95 9.52
C PHE A 24 -9.17 -27.67 10.72
N GLN A 25 -8.37 -28.36 11.51
CA GLN A 25 -8.72 -28.76 12.87
C GLN A 25 -8.10 -27.76 13.84
N LEU A 26 -8.92 -27.14 14.70
CA LEU A 26 -8.43 -26.31 15.80
C LEU A 26 -8.19 -27.20 17.01
N HIS A 27 -6.96 -27.23 17.50
CA HIS A 27 -6.52 -27.95 18.69
C HIS A 27 -6.35 -26.97 19.84
N TYR A 28 -6.97 -27.29 20.97
CA TYR A 28 -6.78 -26.62 22.24
C TYR A 28 -5.99 -27.54 23.17
N PHE A 29 -4.95 -27.01 23.81
CA PHE A 29 -4.02 -27.79 24.61
C PHE A 29 -4.16 -27.47 26.10
N SER A 30 -3.80 -28.43 26.96
CA SER A 30 -3.48 -28.11 28.36
C SER A 30 -2.29 -27.16 28.38
N ASN A 31 -2.19 -26.24 29.34
CA ASN A 31 -1.07 -25.31 29.40
C ASN A 31 -0.47 -25.32 30.80
N PRO A 32 0.68 -26.00 31.00
CA PRO A 32 1.33 -26.07 32.31
C PRO A 32 2.35 -24.95 32.56
N VAL A 33 2.61 -24.07 31.58
CA VAL A 33 3.69 -23.07 31.65
C VAL A 33 3.16 -21.68 31.97
N ASP A 34 2.01 -21.31 31.39
CA ASP A 34 1.35 -20.03 31.67
C ASP A 34 -0.18 -20.18 31.65
N ASP A 35 -0.88 -19.12 32.06
CA ASP A 35 -2.35 -19.11 32.16
C ASP A 35 -3.03 -18.71 30.83
N LYS A 36 -2.36 -18.89 29.69
CA LYS A 36 -2.85 -18.40 28.39
C LYS A 36 -3.40 -19.52 27.50
N GLU A 37 -4.37 -19.15 26.69
CA GLU A 37 -5.04 -20.08 25.77
C GLU A 37 -4.28 -20.17 24.43
N HIS A 38 -3.27 -21.03 24.38
CA HIS A 38 -2.54 -21.35 23.15
C HIS A 38 -3.27 -22.40 22.33
N VAL A 39 -3.32 -22.20 21.01
CA VAL A 39 -4.04 -23.09 20.10
C VAL A 39 -3.21 -23.38 18.85
N ALA A 40 -3.58 -24.45 18.14
CA ALA A 40 -3.00 -24.75 16.83
C ALA A 40 -4.09 -25.07 15.80
N LEU A 41 -3.95 -24.53 14.60
CA LEU A 41 -4.70 -24.93 13.42
C LEU A 41 -3.88 -25.97 12.67
N VAL A 42 -4.43 -27.18 12.53
CA VAL A 42 -3.76 -28.32 11.90
C VAL A 42 -4.49 -28.70 10.63
N LYS A 43 -3.76 -28.78 9.52
CA LYS A 43 -4.24 -29.25 8.22
C LYS A 43 -3.78 -30.70 8.01
N ALA A 44 -4.76 -31.59 7.82
CA ALA A 44 -4.55 -33.03 7.66
C ALA A 44 -3.78 -33.68 8.83
N ASP A 45 -3.46 -34.97 8.73
CA ASP A 45 -2.62 -35.65 9.73
C ASP A 45 -1.14 -35.26 9.53
N VAL A 46 -0.48 -34.91 10.63
CA VAL A 46 0.91 -34.44 10.69
C VAL A 46 1.82 -35.34 11.53
N ALA A 47 1.23 -36.30 12.26
CA ALA A 47 1.99 -37.17 13.14
C ALA A 47 2.96 -38.07 12.35
N GLY A 48 4.20 -38.16 12.80
CA GLY A 48 5.26 -38.95 12.16
C GLY A 48 5.81 -38.35 10.87
N LYS A 49 5.30 -37.20 10.41
CA LYS A 49 5.81 -36.53 9.20
C LYS A 49 7.08 -35.71 9.50
N THR A 50 7.90 -35.56 8.46
CA THR A 50 9.07 -34.67 8.42
C THR A 50 8.78 -33.49 7.50
N ASN A 51 9.57 -32.42 7.62
CA ASN A 51 9.47 -31.21 6.81
C ASN A 51 8.06 -30.60 6.83
N VAL A 52 7.39 -30.64 7.97
CA VAL A 52 6.02 -30.12 8.10
C VAL A 52 6.06 -28.59 7.99
N PRO A 53 5.27 -27.95 7.10
CA PRO A 53 5.16 -26.50 7.08
C PRO A 53 4.55 -26.00 8.38
N VAL A 54 5.30 -25.18 9.14
CA VAL A 54 4.87 -24.68 10.44
C VAL A 54 4.99 -23.18 10.52
N ARG A 55 3.91 -22.51 10.93
CA ARG A 55 3.92 -21.11 11.36
C ARG A 55 3.76 -21.03 12.87
N VAL A 56 4.75 -20.51 13.58
CA VAL A 56 4.57 -20.06 14.97
C VAL A 56 4.17 -18.60 14.94
N HIS A 57 2.88 -18.31 15.10
CA HIS A 57 2.33 -16.96 15.10
C HIS A 57 2.27 -16.39 16.52
N SER A 58 2.75 -15.16 16.69
CA SER A 58 2.59 -14.43 17.96
C SER A 58 1.37 -13.52 17.79
N GLU A 59 0.41 -13.64 18.69
CA GLU A 59 -0.82 -12.86 18.70
C GLU A 59 -0.57 -11.38 18.42
N CYS A 60 -1.42 -10.81 17.56
CA CYS A 60 -1.50 -9.38 17.35
C CYS A 60 -2.97 -9.02 17.14
N LEU A 61 -3.72 -8.75 18.20
CA LEU A 61 -5.16 -8.45 18.12
C LEU A 61 -5.45 -7.34 17.10
N THR A 62 -4.66 -6.27 17.13
CA THR A 62 -4.82 -5.13 16.21
C THR A 62 -4.59 -5.51 14.75
N GLY A 63 -3.65 -6.40 14.46
CA GLY A 63 -3.34 -6.81 13.09
C GLY A 63 -4.23 -7.96 12.60
N ASP A 64 -4.38 -8.98 13.44
CA ASP A 64 -5.05 -10.24 13.11
C ASP A 64 -6.59 -10.09 13.07
N VAL A 65 -7.16 -9.30 13.99
CA VAL A 65 -8.63 -9.16 14.12
C VAL A 65 -9.14 -7.85 13.54
N PHE A 66 -8.45 -6.73 13.77
CA PHE A 66 -8.89 -5.41 13.30
C PHE A 66 -8.24 -4.96 11.99
N GLY A 67 -7.33 -5.75 11.42
CA GLY A 67 -6.71 -5.43 10.12
C GLY A 67 -5.81 -4.20 10.14
N SER A 68 -5.19 -3.86 11.28
CA SER A 68 -4.29 -2.72 11.39
C SER A 68 -3.11 -2.84 10.44
N ARG A 69 -2.90 -1.79 9.64
CA ARG A 69 -1.78 -1.66 8.69
C ARG A 69 -0.46 -1.19 9.33
N ARG A 70 -0.42 -0.97 10.65
CA ARG A 70 0.82 -0.56 11.37
C ARG A 70 1.86 -1.69 11.48
N CYS A 71 1.43 -2.94 11.36
CA CYS A 71 2.30 -4.11 11.37
C CYS A 71 1.93 -5.07 10.24
N ASP A 72 2.78 -6.06 10.01
CA ASP A 72 2.61 -7.12 9.02
C ASP A 72 1.95 -8.38 9.60
N CYS A 73 1.60 -8.41 10.89
CA CYS A 73 1.15 -9.64 11.56
C CYS A 73 -0.10 -10.26 10.92
N GLY A 74 -1.14 -9.47 10.64
CA GLY A 74 -2.39 -9.97 10.04
C GLY A 74 -2.15 -10.54 8.63
N LYS A 75 -1.37 -9.86 7.80
CA LYS A 75 -1.02 -10.35 6.46
C LYS A 75 -0.12 -11.60 6.52
N GLN A 76 0.81 -11.69 7.48
CA GLN A 76 1.58 -12.92 7.69
C GLN A 76 0.71 -14.08 8.17
N LEU A 77 -0.31 -13.83 8.98
CA LEU A 77 -1.27 -14.86 9.40
C LEU A 77 -2.02 -15.40 8.17
N ASP A 78 -2.60 -14.53 7.35
CA ASP A 78 -3.31 -14.90 6.13
C ASP A 78 -2.42 -15.68 5.15
N LEU A 79 -1.24 -15.15 4.82
CA LEU A 79 -0.29 -15.81 3.92
C LEU A 79 0.15 -17.18 4.45
N SER A 80 0.34 -17.32 5.77
CA SER A 80 0.72 -18.61 6.36
C SER A 80 -0.40 -19.65 6.19
N LEU A 81 -1.65 -19.25 6.42
CA LEU A 81 -2.80 -20.14 6.26
C LEU A 81 -2.96 -20.57 4.80
N GLN A 82 -2.77 -19.65 3.85
CA GLN A 82 -2.78 -19.96 2.41
C GLN A 82 -1.66 -20.93 2.02
N LEU A 83 -0.43 -20.71 2.49
CA LEU A 83 0.70 -21.61 2.22
C LEU A 83 0.44 -23.01 2.77
N ILE A 84 -0.12 -23.12 3.97
CA ILE A 84 -0.47 -24.41 4.57
C ILE A 84 -1.61 -25.09 3.79
N GLU A 85 -2.63 -24.34 3.36
CA GLU A 85 -3.70 -24.89 2.53
C GLU A 85 -3.15 -25.42 1.20
N GLN A 86 -2.31 -24.64 0.53
CA GLN A 86 -1.69 -25.01 -0.75
C GLN A 86 -0.81 -26.26 -0.63
N ALA A 87 -0.09 -26.42 0.49
CA ALA A 87 0.67 -27.63 0.78
C ALA A 87 -0.23 -28.85 1.04
N GLY A 88 -1.50 -28.64 1.42
CA GLY A 88 -2.45 -29.69 1.77
C GLY A 88 -2.24 -30.32 3.16
N PHE A 89 -1.19 -29.93 3.88
CA PHE A 89 -0.89 -30.31 5.26
C PHE A 89 0.00 -29.26 5.93
N GLY A 90 -0.05 -29.17 7.27
CA GLY A 90 0.80 -28.24 8.02
C GLY A 90 0.14 -27.73 9.29
N ILE A 91 0.83 -26.84 10.00
CA ILE A 91 0.42 -26.37 11.33
C ILE A 91 0.61 -24.85 11.45
N LEU A 92 -0.41 -24.15 11.93
CA LEU A 92 -0.26 -22.80 12.46
C LEU A 92 -0.48 -22.82 13.97
N ILE A 93 0.56 -22.51 14.75
CA ILE A 93 0.48 -22.36 16.20
C ILE A 93 0.22 -20.89 16.50
N TYR A 94 -0.85 -20.60 17.24
CA TYR A 94 -1.22 -19.25 17.66
C TYR A 94 -0.89 -19.07 19.15
N LEU A 95 0.24 -18.42 19.44
CA LEU A 95 0.66 -18.11 20.80
C LEU A 95 0.09 -16.76 21.24
N ARG A 96 -0.49 -16.71 22.44
CA ARG A 96 -1.05 -15.51 23.09
C ARG A 96 0.07 -14.58 23.61
N GLN A 97 0.87 -14.08 22.69
CA GLN A 97 2.08 -13.29 22.93
C GLN A 97 1.97 -11.89 22.32
N GLU A 98 0.88 -11.20 22.65
CA GLU A 98 0.63 -9.84 22.22
C GLU A 98 1.77 -8.90 22.62
N GLY A 99 2.10 -7.96 21.72
CA GLY A 99 3.09 -6.92 21.96
C GLY A 99 4.53 -7.42 22.06
N ARG A 100 4.84 -8.64 21.58
CA ARG A 100 6.12 -9.35 21.86
C ARG A 100 6.26 -9.79 23.32
N GLY A 101 5.14 -10.13 23.96
CA GLY A 101 5.11 -10.63 25.33
C GLY A 101 4.64 -9.61 26.37
N ILE A 102 4.71 -8.31 26.07
CA ILE A 102 4.36 -7.23 27.01
C ILE A 102 2.85 -7.00 27.17
N GLY A 103 2.04 -7.61 26.31
CA GLY A 103 0.58 -7.48 26.32
C GLY A 103 0.02 -6.25 25.59
N LEU A 104 -1.30 -6.26 25.40
CA LEU A 104 -2.01 -5.28 24.57
C LEU A 104 -1.89 -3.84 25.09
N LEU A 105 -2.13 -3.63 26.38
CA LEU A 105 -2.09 -2.29 26.97
C LEU A 105 -0.74 -1.60 26.74
N LYS A 106 0.35 -2.32 27.00
CA LYS A 106 1.71 -1.82 26.84
C LYS A 106 2.07 -1.59 25.38
N LYS A 107 1.63 -2.46 24.48
CA LYS A 107 1.74 -2.23 23.03
C LYS A 107 1.07 -0.94 22.59
N LEU A 108 -0.15 -0.66 23.05
CA LEU A 108 -0.85 0.58 22.69
C LEU A 108 -0.16 1.81 23.28
N GLN A 109 0.38 1.72 24.49
CA GLN A 109 1.24 2.78 25.05
C GLN A 109 2.49 3.01 24.20
N ALA A 110 3.13 1.94 23.72
CA ALA A 110 4.30 2.03 22.85
C ALA A 110 3.95 2.68 21.51
N TYR A 111 2.76 2.42 20.96
CA TYR A 111 2.26 3.10 19.76
C TYR A 111 2.11 4.61 19.95
N ASN A 112 1.57 5.06 21.07
CA ASN A 112 1.46 6.49 21.35
C ASN A 112 2.83 7.17 21.44
N LEU A 113 3.84 6.48 21.98
CA LEU A 113 5.22 6.98 22.01
C LEU A 113 5.87 6.99 20.61
N GLN A 114 5.55 6.01 19.77
CA GLN A 114 6.01 5.97 18.39
C GLN A 114 5.42 7.10 17.56
N ASP A 115 4.14 7.43 17.78
CA ASP A 115 3.48 8.57 17.15
C ASP A 115 4.09 9.92 17.58
N GLN A 116 4.89 9.94 18.67
CA GLN A 116 5.67 11.08 19.13
C GLN A 116 7.12 11.07 18.61
N GLY A 117 7.47 10.13 17.72
CA GLY A 117 8.74 10.06 17.02
C GLY A 117 9.76 9.05 17.58
N LEU A 118 9.42 8.27 18.61
CA LEU A 118 10.29 7.19 19.07
C LEU A 118 10.21 5.99 18.13
N ASP A 119 11.29 5.24 17.99
CA ASP A 119 11.19 3.95 17.33
C ASP A 119 10.58 2.86 18.25
N THR A 120 10.28 1.69 17.68
CA THR A 120 9.65 0.59 18.41
C THR A 120 10.48 0.06 19.60
N VAL A 121 11.81 0.04 19.48
CA VAL A 121 12.72 -0.43 20.55
C VAL A 121 12.82 0.62 21.65
N GLU A 122 13.00 1.89 21.28
CA GLU A 122 13.04 3.03 22.21
C GLU A 122 11.76 3.14 23.02
N ALA A 123 10.60 2.98 22.36
CA ALA A 123 9.30 3.01 23.02
C ALA A 123 9.17 1.90 24.08
N ASN A 124 9.62 0.68 23.78
CA ASN A 124 9.58 -0.44 24.74
C ASN A 124 10.54 -0.23 25.93
N ILE A 125 11.77 0.21 25.66
CA ILE A 125 12.75 0.52 26.72
C ILE A 125 12.21 1.62 27.63
N ARG A 126 11.59 2.66 27.06
CA ARG A 126 10.99 3.76 27.82
C ARG A 126 9.81 3.33 28.70
N LEU A 127 9.12 2.26 28.31
CA LEU A 127 8.06 1.64 29.10
C LEU A 127 8.57 0.60 30.12
N GLY A 128 9.89 0.37 30.19
CA GLY A 128 10.53 -0.54 31.13
C GLY A 128 10.54 -2.01 30.71
N HIS A 129 10.39 -2.30 29.42
CA HIS A 129 10.34 -3.66 28.87
C HIS A 129 11.57 -3.99 28.03
N LEU A 130 11.87 -5.29 27.87
CA LEU A 130 12.87 -5.72 26.90
C LEU A 130 12.38 -5.48 25.46
N PRO A 131 13.30 -5.39 24.48
CA PRO A 131 12.93 -5.26 23.08
C PRO A 131 12.05 -6.43 22.57
N ASP A 132 12.22 -7.62 23.15
CA ASP A 132 11.44 -8.83 22.86
C ASP A 132 11.42 -9.76 24.09
N GLU A 133 10.22 -10.13 24.58
CA GLU A 133 10.02 -10.98 25.77
C GLU A 133 9.34 -12.32 25.41
N ARG A 134 9.40 -12.72 24.14
CA ARG A 134 8.72 -13.94 23.67
C ARG A 134 9.46 -15.21 24.08
N ASP A 135 8.68 -16.21 24.45
CA ASP A 135 9.12 -17.56 24.79
C ASP A 135 8.50 -18.60 23.84
N TYR A 136 9.33 -19.43 23.21
CA TYR A 136 8.87 -20.44 22.25
C TYR A 136 8.73 -21.85 22.86
N THR A 137 8.87 -21.99 24.17
CA THR A 137 8.69 -23.25 24.91
C THR A 137 7.35 -23.90 24.56
N GLN A 138 6.27 -23.12 24.54
CA GLN A 138 4.93 -23.63 24.24
C GLN A 138 4.78 -24.16 22.82
N ALA A 139 5.36 -23.47 21.84
CA ALA A 139 5.35 -23.97 20.46
C ALA A 139 6.11 -25.30 20.35
N ALA A 140 7.25 -25.44 21.02
CA ALA A 140 8.02 -26.68 21.01
C ALA A 140 7.26 -27.84 21.66
N LEU A 141 6.57 -27.60 22.78
CA LEU A 141 5.72 -28.61 23.43
C LEU A 141 4.56 -29.04 22.52
N ILE A 142 3.86 -28.09 21.91
CA ILE A 142 2.76 -28.36 20.95
C ILE A 142 3.26 -29.21 19.78
N LEU A 143 4.42 -28.89 19.20
CA LEU A 143 4.96 -29.67 18.07
C LEU A 143 5.29 -31.12 18.43
N ARG A 144 5.81 -31.35 19.64
CA ARG A 144 6.09 -32.70 20.15
C ARG A 144 4.81 -33.49 20.40
N GLU A 145 3.80 -32.86 21.00
CA GLU A 145 2.49 -33.47 21.20
C GLU A 145 1.80 -33.82 19.88
N LEU A 146 1.96 -32.99 18.84
CA LEU A 146 1.49 -33.28 17.50
C LEU A 146 2.32 -34.34 16.75
N GLY A 147 3.39 -34.86 17.37
CA GLY A 147 4.20 -35.96 16.85
C GLY A 147 5.03 -35.58 15.61
N VAL A 148 5.43 -34.31 15.47
CA VAL A 148 6.19 -33.84 14.30
C VAL A 148 7.69 -34.11 14.48
N SER A 149 8.32 -34.72 13.47
CA SER A 149 9.74 -35.07 13.52
C SER A 149 10.66 -33.92 13.11
N SER A 150 10.25 -33.13 12.12
CA SER A 150 10.98 -31.93 11.66
C SER A 150 10.06 -30.95 10.93
N ILE A 151 10.45 -29.68 10.88
CA ILE A 151 9.61 -28.60 10.35
C ILE A 151 10.31 -27.78 9.25
N GLU A 152 9.50 -27.27 8.32
CA GLU A 152 9.83 -26.10 7.51
C GLU A 152 9.18 -24.86 8.15
N LEU A 153 9.98 -24.02 8.80
CA LEU A 153 9.47 -22.93 9.62
C LEU A 153 9.19 -21.68 8.77
N ILE A 154 7.93 -21.26 8.74
CA ILE A 154 7.42 -20.06 8.06
C ILE A 154 7.68 -18.81 8.93
N THR A 155 8.87 -18.19 8.78
CA THR A 155 9.30 -17.06 9.60
C THR A 155 10.35 -16.18 8.91
N ASN A 156 10.34 -14.88 9.27
CA ASN A 156 11.47 -13.97 9.03
C ASN A 156 12.22 -13.62 10.32
N ASN A 157 11.74 -14.09 11.47
CA ASN A 157 12.41 -13.88 12.75
C ASN A 157 13.43 -15.01 13.00
N PRO A 158 14.75 -14.74 12.99
CA PRO A 158 15.76 -15.76 13.30
C PRO A 158 15.65 -16.27 14.74
N ASP A 159 15.19 -15.44 15.68
CA ASP A 159 15.06 -15.85 17.09
C ASP A 159 14.02 -16.97 17.27
N LYS A 160 13.05 -17.09 16.36
CA LYS A 160 12.11 -18.24 16.34
C LYS A 160 12.80 -19.54 15.96
N ILE A 161 13.75 -19.48 15.03
CA ILE A 161 14.52 -20.64 14.58
C ILE A 161 15.38 -21.12 15.75
N SER A 162 16.26 -20.24 16.25
CA SER A 162 17.16 -20.60 17.35
C SER A 162 16.43 -20.98 18.63
N GLY A 163 15.29 -20.35 18.94
CA GLY A 163 14.48 -20.69 20.11
C GLY A 163 13.86 -22.10 20.03
N LEU A 164 13.40 -22.52 18.85
CA LEU A 164 12.87 -23.87 18.66
C LEU A 164 13.98 -24.93 18.60
N GLU A 165 15.10 -24.64 17.95
CA GLU A 165 16.27 -25.52 17.91
C GLU A 165 16.88 -25.75 19.29
N ALA A 166 16.96 -24.71 20.13
CA ALA A 166 17.39 -24.83 21.52
C ALA A 166 16.46 -25.73 22.36
N MET A 167 15.20 -25.86 21.94
CA MET A 167 14.21 -26.78 22.50
C MET A 167 14.19 -28.12 21.75
N GLY A 168 15.19 -28.44 20.93
CA GLY A 168 15.34 -29.73 20.27
C GLY A 168 14.34 -30.00 19.14
N ILE A 169 13.72 -28.96 18.57
CA ILE A 169 12.92 -29.08 17.35
C ILE A 169 13.85 -28.95 16.14
N THR A 170 13.81 -29.93 15.24
CA THR A 170 14.60 -29.89 14.00
C THR A 170 13.96 -28.95 12.99
N VAL A 171 14.61 -27.82 12.69
CA VAL A 171 14.21 -26.87 11.65
C VAL A 171 15.02 -27.14 10.38
N GLU A 172 14.43 -27.82 9.41
CA GLU A 172 15.12 -28.27 8.19
C GLU A 172 15.31 -27.13 7.19
N LYS A 173 14.33 -26.23 7.17
CA LYS A 173 14.30 -25.12 6.24
C LYS A 173 13.51 -23.96 6.83
N ARG A 174 13.98 -22.75 6.53
CA ARG A 174 13.19 -21.53 6.68
C ARG A 174 12.38 -21.28 5.41
N VAL A 175 11.08 -21.05 5.56
CA VAL A 175 10.21 -20.51 4.50
C VAL A 175 10.02 -19.01 4.75
N PRO A 176 10.57 -18.12 3.90
CA PRO A 176 10.34 -16.68 4.01
C PRO A 176 8.86 -16.33 3.91
N ILE A 177 8.42 -15.29 4.63
CA ILE A 177 7.03 -14.82 4.59
C ILE A 177 6.96 -13.30 4.61
N GLU A 178 7.06 -12.69 3.44
CA GLU A 178 7.08 -11.25 3.27
C GLU A 178 5.71 -10.75 2.84
N SER A 179 5.20 -9.74 3.54
CA SER A 179 3.98 -9.03 3.16
C SER A 179 4.33 -7.78 2.35
N VAL A 180 3.35 -7.26 1.62
CA VAL A 180 3.46 -5.97 0.92
C VAL A 180 3.80 -4.83 1.89
N TYR A 181 4.72 -3.98 1.47
CA TYR A 181 5.10 -2.77 2.19
C TYR A 181 4.05 -1.67 1.99
N HIS A 182 3.71 -0.95 3.05
CA HIS A 182 2.84 0.23 3.01
C HIS A 182 3.48 1.36 3.82
N HIS A 183 3.09 2.60 3.53
CA HIS A 183 3.60 3.75 4.29
C HIS A 183 3.44 3.62 5.82
N GLU A 184 2.34 3.01 6.28
CA GLU A 184 2.06 2.78 7.72
C GLU A 184 2.98 1.74 8.39
N ASN A 185 3.52 0.77 7.66
CA ASN A 185 4.35 -0.31 8.23
C ASN A 185 5.83 -0.22 7.87
N VAL A 186 6.23 0.63 6.93
CA VAL A 186 7.62 0.69 6.45
C VAL A 186 8.61 1.01 7.57
N GLY A 187 8.28 1.95 8.47
CA GLY A 187 9.12 2.29 9.62
C GLY A 187 9.25 1.14 10.61
N TYR A 188 8.15 0.44 10.87
CA TYR A 188 8.11 -0.74 11.72
C TYR A 188 8.92 -1.90 11.15
N LEU A 189 8.77 -2.20 9.86
CA LEU A 189 9.51 -3.26 9.17
C LEU A 189 11.00 -2.93 9.12
N LYS A 190 11.38 -1.67 8.85
CA LYS A 190 12.79 -1.24 8.88
C LYS A 190 13.41 -1.49 10.24
N SER A 191 12.72 -1.08 11.30
CA SER A 191 13.14 -1.35 12.67
C SER A 191 13.28 -2.85 12.95
N LYS A 192 12.39 -3.69 12.41
CA LYS A 192 12.50 -5.16 12.49
C LYS A 192 13.77 -5.70 11.84
N ALA A 193 14.14 -5.26 10.64
CA ALA A 193 15.34 -5.80 10.00
C ALA A 193 16.62 -5.21 10.60
N GLU A 194 16.69 -3.89 10.76
CA GLU A 194 17.91 -3.19 11.16
C GLU A 194 18.23 -3.39 12.65
N LYS A 195 17.21 -3.31 13.53
CA LYS A 195 17.41 -3.32 14.98
C LYS A 195 17.12 -4.68 15.62
N LEU A 196 16.26 -5.48 14.99
CA LEU A 196 15.83 -6.79 15.52
C LEU A 196 16.24 -7.95 14.63
N ARG A 197 17.15 -7.70 13.68
CA ARG A 197 17.81 -8.70 12.84
C ARG A 197 16.85 -9.63 12.09
N HIS A 198 15.61 -9.19 11.81
CA HIS A 198 14.69 -9.99 11.02
C HIS A 198 15.24 -10.13 9.60
N LEU A 199 15.16 -11.34 9.06
CA LEU A 199 15.63 -11.72 7.73
C LEU A 199 14.62 -11.27 6.66
N LEU A 200 14.40 -9.96 6.58
CA LEU A 200 13.55 -9.33 5.58
C LEU A 200 14.43 -8.90 4.40
N SER A 201 14.04 -9.30 3.20
CA SER A 201 14.64 -8.75 1.99
C SER A 201 14.01 -7.38 1.74
N PHE A 202 14.72 -6.32 2.12
CA PHE A 202 14.47 -4.98 1.58
C PHE A 202 15.05 -4.83 0.18
N ASP A 203 14.83 -5.83 -0.66
CA ASP A 203 14.74 -5.52 -2.07
C ASP A 203 13.44 -4.72 -2.22
N GLN A 204 13.50 -3.59 -2.93
CA GLN A 204 12.37 -2.68 -3.20
C GLN A 204 11.28 -3.35 -4.09
N GLN A 205 11.03 -4.65 -3.90
CA GLN A 205 10.42 -5.54 -4.88
C GLN A 205 9.04 -6.05 -4.47
N ASN A 206 8.51 -5.69 -3.29
CA ASN A 206 7.16 -6.08 -2.87
C ASN A 206 6.25 -4.87 -2.57
N THR A 207 6.29 -3.88 -3.47
CA THR A 207 5.37 -2.72 -3.51
C THR A 207 4.30 -2.84 -4.59
N ALA A 208 4.29 -3.93 -5.37
CA ALA A 208 3.34 -4.08 -6.46
C ALA A 208 1.93 -4.22 -5.89
N VAL A 209 1.16 -3.14 -5.97
CA VAL A 209 -0.29 -3.19 -5.76
C VAL A 209 -0.86 -4.20 -6.75
N PRO A 210 -1.58 -5.24 -6.29
CA PRO A 210 -2.10 -6.25 -7.20
C PRO A 210 -3.14 -5.62 -8.13
N VAL A 211 -2.99 -5.86 -9.43
CA VAL A 211 -3.98 -5.45 -10.43
C VAL A 211 -5.20 -6.37 -10.32
N PRO A 212 -6.41 -5.83 -10.07
CA PRO A 212 -7.63 -6.63 -10.04
C PRO A 212 -7.85 -7.43 -11.32
N GLU A 213 -8.51 -8.59 -11.22
CA GLU A 213 -8.78 -9.48 -12.35
C GLU A 213 -9.51 -8.77 -13.50
N ASP A 214 -10.48 -7.89 -13.17
CA ASP A 214 -11.24 -7.07 -14.12
C ASP A 214 -10.41 -5.96 -14.79
N LEU A 215 -9.17 -5.73 -14.35
CA LEU A 215 -8.27 -4.68 -14.85
C LEU A 215 -6.94 -5.23 -15.40
N GLN A 216 -6.82 -6.55 -15.59
CA GLN A 216 -5.58 -7.20 -16.04
C GLN A 216 -5.06 -6.70 -17.39
N PHE A 217 -5.93 -6.15 -18.24
CA PHE A 217 -5.51 -5.52 -19.50
C PHE A 217 -4.57 -4.31 -19.30
N MET A 218 -4.51 -3.73 -18.09
CA MET A 218 -3.60 -2.66 -17.70
C MET A 218 -2.27 -3.16 -17.13
N GLN A 219 -2.13 -4.46 -16.83
CA GLN A 219 -0.92 -5.01 -16.24
C GLN A 219 0.37 -4.60 -16.99
N PRO A 220 0.44 -4.63 -18.33
CA PRO A 220 1.66 -4.21 -19.04
C PRO A 220 2.03 -2.74 -18.80
N PHE A 221 1.03 -1.87 -18.65
CA PHE A 221 1.27 -0.46 -18.34
C PHE A 221 1.66 -0.27 -16.87
N ILE A 222 1.04 -1.02 -15.96
CA ILE A 222 1.42 -1.03 -14.54
C ILE A 222 2.86 -1.52 -14.35
N ASP A 223 3.26 -2.60 -15.03
CA ASP A 223 4.64 -3.10 -15.01
C ASP A 223 5.63 -2.04 -15.50
N ARG A 224 5.23 -1.26 -16.52
CA ARG A 224 6.01 -0.12 -16.98
C ARG A 224 6.15 0.92 -15.89
N LEU A 225 5.05 1.37 -15.26
CA LEU A 225 5.09 2.33 -14.15
C LEU A 225 5.99 1.85 -12.99
N ASP A 226 5.95 0.56 -12.66
CA ASP A 226 6.78 -0.03 -11.61
C ASP A 226 8.28 -0.03 -11.98
N LYS A 227 8.64 -0.42 -13.22
CA LYS A 227 10.02 -0.28 -13.74
C LYS A 227 10.47 1.17 -13.67
N LEU A 228 9.57 2.04 -14.07
CA LEU A 228 9.78 3.46 -14.15
C LEU A 228 10.06 4.03 -12.72
N HIS A 229 9.27 3.65 -11.72
CA HIS A 229 9.50 4.00 -10.31
C HIS A 229 10.87 3.54 -9.79
N ARG A 230 11.42 2.43 -10.31
CA ARG A 230 12.73 1.89 -9.89
C ARG A 230 13.92 2.56 -10.55
N SER A 231 13.73 3.19 -11.72
CA SER A 231 14.83 3.85 -12.44
C SER A 231 15.45 4.99 -11.63
N LYS A 232 16.78 5.12 -11.70
CA LYS A 232 17.54 6.23 -11.10
C LYS A 232 17.77 7.31 -12.16
N ASP A 233 17.75 8.57 -11.74
CA ASP A 233 18.12 9.74 -12.55
C ASP A 233 17.37 9.88 -13.88
N ARG A 234 16.05 10.05 -13.79
CA ARG A 234 15.21 10.29 -14.96
C ARG A 234 14.15 11.37 -14.70
N PRO A 235 13.68 12.06 -15.75
CA PRO A 235 12.59 13.01 -15.59
C PRO A 235 11.28 12.29 -15.18
N PRO A 236 10.34 13.01 -14.53
CA PRO A 236 9.03 12.47 -14.22
C PRO A 236 8.29 12.05 -15.50
N PHE A 237 7.66 10.88 -15.43
CA PHE A 237 6.78 10.34 -16.47
C PHE A 237 5.34 10.77 -16.20
N PHE A 238 4.68 11.36 -17.19
CA PHE A 238 3.33 11.91 -17.06
C PHE A 238 2.29 11.06 -17.79
N THR A 239 1.32 10.58 -17.02
CA THR A 239 0.14 9.88 -17.53
C THR A 239 -1.05 10.83 -17.47
N LEU A 240 -1.57 11.22 -18.63
CA LEU A 240 -2.82 11.98 -18.72
C LEU A 240 -4.00 11.03 -18.63
N SER A 241 -4.90 11.24 -17.67
CA SER A 241 -6.11 10.44 -17.54
C SER A 241 -7.34 11.29 -17.27
N TYR A 242 -8.37 11.11 -18.10
CA TYR A 242 -9.63 11.82 -17.96
C TYR A 242 -10.79 11.00 -18.52
N ALA A 243 -12.00 11.35 -18.11
CA ALA A 243 -13.24 10.77 -18.63
C ALA A 243 -13.98 11.81 -19.49
N GLN A 244 -14.53 11.37 -20.62
CA GLN A 244 -15.34 12.18 -21.51
C GLN A 244 -16.60 11.44 -21.96
N SER A 245 -17.60 12.19 -22.41
CA SER A 245 -18.74 11.68 -23.16
C SER A 245 -18.32 11.28 -24.59
N ILE A 246 -19.20 10.59 -25.34
CA ILE A 246 -18.90 10.18 -26.73
C ILE A 246 -18.69 11.38 -27.67
N ASP A 247 -19.32 12.51 -27.35
CA ASP A 247 -19.14 13.75 -28.08
C ASP A 247 -17.88 14.52 -27.68
N GLY A 248 -17.13 14.07 -26.66
CA GLY A 248 -15.85 14.66 -26.24
C GLY A 248 -15.96 15.68 -25.10
N SER A 249 -17.07 15.70 -24.36
CA SER A 249 -17.30 16.64 -23.25
C SER A 249 -16.88 16.04 -21.90
N ILE A 250 -16.19 16.81 -21.07
CA ILE A 250 -15.78 16.40 -19.71
C ILE A 250 -16.73 16.93 -18.62
N SER A 251 -17.49 17.98 -18.93
CA SER A 251 -18.51 18.56 -18.06
C SER A 251 -19.56 19.34 -18.88
N LEU A 252 -20.66 19.72 -18.25
CA LEU A 252 -21.69 20.58 -18.89
C LEU A 252 -21.14 22.00 -19.12
N ASN A 253 -20.41 22.54 -18.14
CA ASN A 253 -19.76 23.85 -18.18
C ASN A 253 -18.57 23.88 -17.21
N ALA A 254 -17.83 24.99 -17.18
CA ALA A 254 -16.65 25.15 -16.34
C ALA A 254 -16.94 25.15 -14.82
N GLU A 255 -18.20 25.32 -14.41
CA GLU A 255 -18.62 25.48 -13.02
C GLU A 255 -19.35 24.23 -12.46
N SER A 256 -19.51 23.17 -13.25
CA SER A 256 -20.28 21.98 -12.87
C SER A 256 -19.49 20.69 -13.05
N SER A 257 -19.61 19.82 -12.06
CA SER A 257 -19.08 18.45 -12.08
C SER A 257 -20.13 17.47 -12.56
N LEU A 258 -19.74 16.49 -13.37
CA LEU A 258 -20.60 15.37 -13.75
C LEU A 258 -19.87 14.04 -13.58
N PRO A 259 -20.44 13.08 -12.84
CA PRO A 259 -19.93 11.72 -12.84
C PRO A 259 -20.21 11.07 -14.20
N LEU A 260 -19.22 11.15 -15.10
CA LEU A 260 -19.29 10.60 -16.44
C LEU A 260 -19.13 9.09 -16.46
N SER A 261 -18.09 8.59 -15.81
CA SER A 261 -17.67 7.20 -15.88
C SER A 261 -18.42 6.30 -14.91
N GLY A 262 -18.55 5.02 -15.28
CA GLY A 262 -19.15 3.97 -14.46
C GLY A 262 -18.26 3.52 -13.29
N SER A 263 -18.80 2.67 -12.42
CA SER A 263 -18.08 2.15 -11.26
C SER A 263 -16.82 1.33 -11.61
N ALA A 264 -16.83 0.60 -12.73
CA ALA A 264 -15.68 -0.16 -13.20
C ALA A 264 -14.53 0.76 -13.63
N SER A 265 -14.83 1.79 -14.40
CA SER A 265 -13.86 2.84 -14.78
C SER A 265 -13.36 3.64 -13.58
N LEU A 266 -14.21 3.87 -12.57
CA LEU A 266 -13.77 4.48 -11.32
C LEU A 266 -12.75 3.59 -10.58
N LYS A 267 -12.90 2.26 -10.59
CA LYS A 267 -11.86 1.36 -10.07
C LYS A 267 -10.55 1.53 -10.85
N LEU A 268 -10.60 1.62 -12.18
CA LEU A 268 -9.42 1.88 -13.01
C LEU A 268 -8.73 3.19 -12.62
N THR A 269 -9.47 4.28 -12.44
CA THR A 269 -8.92 5.55 -11.95
C THR A 269 -8.17 5.36 -10.63
N HIS A 270 -8.75 4.61 -9.70
CA HIS A 270 -8.11 4.34 -8.41
C HIS A 270 -6.91 3.38 -8.50
N LEU A 271 -6.90 2.44 -9.46
CA LEU A 271 -5.72 1.63 -9.78
C LEU A 271 -4.58 2.52 -10.28
N LEU A 272 -4.85 3.39 -11.25
CA LEU A 272 -3.84 4.33 -11.75
C LEU A 272 -3.29 5.20 -10.61
N ARG A 273 -4.15 5.75 -9.74
CA ARG A 273 -3.71 6.51 -8.56
C ARG A 273 -2.78 5.71 -7.64
N ALA A 274 -3.08 4.44 -7.40
CA ALA A 274 -2.28 3.58 -6.53
C ALA A 274 -0.87 3.28 -7.08
N HIS A 275 -0.69 3.38 -8.40
CA HIS A 275 0.59 3.11 -9.09
C HIS A 275 1.33 4.37 -9.57
N HIS A 276 0.87 5.56 -9.20
CA HIS A 276 1.59 6.81 -9.45
C HIS A 276 2.12 7.41 -8.16
N ASP A 277 3.32 8.00 -8.20
CA ASP A 277 3.91 8.69 -7.05
C ASP A 277 3.11 9.93 -6.67
N ALA A 278 2.55 10.62 -7.67
CA ALA A 278 1.80 11.85 -7.52
C ALA A 278 0.55 11.91 -8.41
N LEU A 279 -0.45 12.63 -7.92
CA LEU A 279 -1.69 12.95 -8.64
C LEU A 279 -1.80 14.46 -8.78
N LEU A 280 -1.81 14.95 -10.01
CA LEU A 280 -1.79 16.35 -10.35
C LEU A 280 -3.15 16.81 -10.87
N ILE A 281 -3.66 17.90 -10.30
CA ILE A 281 -4.86 18.59 -10.77
C ILE A 281 -4.67 20.11 -10.76
N GLY A 282 -5.53 20.82 -11.50
CA GLY A 282 -5.65 22.27 -11.41
C GLY A 282 -6.50 22.69 -10.21
N ILE A 283 -6.29 23.92 -9.73
CA ILE A 283 -7.08 24.49 -8.64
C ILE A 283 -8.59 24.55 -8.94
N ASN A 284 -8.99 24.79 -10.19
CA ASN A 284 -10.41 24.85 -10.56
C ASN A 284 -11.13 23.51 -10.26
N THR A 285 -10.48 22.37 -10.51
CA THR A 285 -10.98 21.03 -10.12
C THR A 285 -11.18 20.94 -8.61
N THR A 286 -10.29 21.53 -7.80
CA THR A 286 -10.46 21.56 -6.34
C THR A 286 -11.64 22.43 -5.91
N LEU A 287 -11.81 23.60 -6.54
CA LEU A 287 -12.88 24.55 -6.21
C LEU A 287 -14.26 24.02 -6.60
N VAL A 288 -14.38 23.35 -7.75
CA VAL A 288 -15.65 22.83 -8.29
C VAL A 288 -15.99 21.48 -7.67
N ASP A 289 -15.06 20.52 -7.68
CA ASP A 289 -15.36 19.13 -7.30
C ASP A 289 -15.09 18.84 -5.81
N ASN A 290 -14.21 19.64 -5.19
CA ASN A 290 -13.68 19.42 -3.85
C ASN A 290 -13.32 17.93 -3.61
N PRO A 291 -12.41 17.36 -4.43
CA PRO A 291 -12.15 15.93 -4.46
C PRO A 291 -11.34 15.47 -3.24
N ARG A 292 -11.35 14.15 -2.98
CA ARG A 292 -10.55 13.54 -1.91
C ARG A 292 -9.11 13.18 -2.32
N LEU A 293 -8.88 12.97 -3.62
CA LEU A 293 -7.57 12.62 -4.22
C LEU A 293 -6.84 11.42 -3.60
N ASN A 294 -7.58 10.47 -3.02
CA ASN A 294 -7.04 9.27 -2.38
C ASN A 294 -7.39 7.99 -3.15
N VAL A 295 -6.84 6.85 -2.72
CA VAL A 295 -7.14 5.50 -3.21
C VAL A 295 -8.22 4.86 -2.34
N ARG A 296 -9.27 4.29 -2.95
CA ARG A 296 -10.46 3.77 -2.23
C ARG A 296 -11.07 2.50 -2.80
N HIS A 297 -10.87 2.25 -4.10
CA HIS A 297 -11.55 1.17 -4.81
C HIS A 297 -10.61 0.00 -5.18
N VAL A 298 -9.34 0.11 -4.82
CA VAL A 298 -8.31 -0.92 -4.95
C VAL A 298 -7.39 -0.86 -3.72
N GLU A 299 -6.55 -1.87 -3.52
CA GLU A 299 -5.46 -1.78 -2.54
C GLU A 299 -4.39 -0.78 -3.03
N GLY A 300 -3.58 -0.22 -2.13
CA GLY A 300 -2.50 0.69 -2.49
C GLY A 300 -2.27 1.83 -1.50
N ASP A 301 -1.23 2.61 -1.78
CA ASP A 301 -0.93 3.86 -1.08
C ASP A 301 -1.53 5.04 -1.85
N ASP A 302 -1.82 6.13 -1.14
CA ASP A 302 -2.30 7.35 -1.78
C ASP A 302 -1.16 8.02 -2.59
N PRO A 303 -1.44 8.50 -3.82
CA PRO A 303 -0.48 9.33 -4.54
C PRO A 303 -0.31 10.67 -3.81
N GLN A 304 0.86 11.29 -3.92
CA GLN A 304 1.09 12.66 -3.42
C GLN A 304 0.19 13.64 -4.19
N PRO A 305 -0.77 14.34 -3.57
CA PRO A 305 -1.57 15.32 -4.28
C PRO A 305 -0.70 16.54 -4.65
N VAL A 306 -0.77 16.97 -5.91
CA VAL A 306 -0.10 18.15 -6.45
C VAL A 306 -1.14 19.07 -7.07
N ILE A 307 -1.27 20.28 -6.56
CA ILE A 307 -2.28 21.25 -6.99
C ILE A 307 -1.59 22.41 -7.71
N LEU A 308 -1.96 22.63 -8.97
CA LEU A 308 -1.52 23.80 -9.74
C LEU A 308 -2.45 25.00 -9.42
N ASP A 309 -1.92 26.01 -8.74
CA ASP A 309 -2.66 27.17 -8.26
C ASP A 309 -1.82 28.44 -8.32
N CYS A 310 -1.84 29.14 -9.46
CA CYS A 310 -1.05 30.34 -9.69
C CYS A 310 -1.19 31.40 -8.58
N LEU A 311 -2.37 31.51 -7.95
CA LEU A 311 -2.73 32.60 -7.03
C LEU A 311 -3.02 32.15 -5.60
N LEU A 312 -2.76 30.88 -5.25
CA LEU A 312 -3.07 30.30 -3.93
C LEU A 312 -4.55 30.46 -3.51
N ARG A 313 -5.47 30.23 -4.44
CA ARG A 313 -6.92 30.17 -4.18
C ARG A 313 -7.34 28.92 -3.39
N PHE A 314 -6.43 27.99 -3.11
CA PHE A 314 -6.69 26.73 -2.41
C PHE A 314 -7.57 26.90 -1.16
N PRO A 315 -8.71 26.17 -1.07
CA PRO A 315 -9.59 26.23 0.08
C PRO A 315 -8.95 25.50 1.27
N GLU A 316 -8.93 26.19 2.41
CA GLU A 316 -8.26 25.71 3.63
C GLU A 316 -9.05 24.60 4.36
N ASP A 317 -10.24 24.29 3.87
CA ASP A 317 -11.19 23.26 4.31
C ASP A 317 -11.43 22.19 3.22
N ALA A 318 -10.53 22.08 2.23
CA ALA A 318 -10.61 21.07 1.17
C ALA A 318 -10.73 19.65 1.74
N LYS A 319 -11.64 18.83 1.17
CA LYS A 319 -11.91 17.46 1.64
C LYS A 319 -10.67 16.57 1.62
N MET A 320 -9.74 16.81 0.69
CA MET A 320 -8.48 16.05 0.60
C MET A 320 -7.62 16.15 1.87
N LEU A 321 -7.70 17.26 2.62
CA LEU A 321 -6.89 17.47 3.84
C LEU A 321 -7.20 16.47 4.96
N GLY A 322 -8.41 15.91 4.97
CA GLY A 322 -8.82 14.89 5.94
C GLY A 322 -9.02 13.49 5.34
N ALA A 323 -8.80 13.33 4.03
CA ALA A 323 -9.11 12.08 3.33
C ALA A 323 -7.88 11.35 2.78
N SER A 324 -6.81 12.07 2.45
CA SER A 324 -5.55 11.47 2.04
C SER A 324 -4.57 11.36 3.21
N THR A 325 -3.73 10.32 3.21
CA THR A 325 -2.63 10.19 4.18
C THR A 325 -1.49 11.17 3.92
N LYS A 326 -1.45 11.82 2.74
CA LYS A 326 -0.45 12.80 2.34
C LYS A 326 -1.07 14.19 2.20
N LEU A 327 -0.49 15.19 2.87
CA LEU A 327 -0.86 16.59 2.66
C LEU A 327 -0.49 17.05 1.25
N PRO A 328 -1.31 17.92 0.61
CA PRO A 328 -1.05 18.37 -0.75
C PRO A 328 0.22 19.20 -0.86
N ILE A 329 0.84 19.14 -2.03
CA ILE A 329 1.84 20.10 -2.49
C ILE A 329 1.12 21.09 -3.40
N ILE A 330 1.25 22.39 -3.11
CA ILE A 330 0.67 23.45 -3.93
C ILE A 330 1.80 24.12 -4.71
N VAL A 331 1.66 24.16 -6.03
CA VAL A 331 2.58 24.85 -6.93
C VAL A 331 1.92 26.15 -7.37
N ALA A 332 2.59 27.27 -7.08
CA ALA A 332 2.09 28.62 -7.35
C ALA A 332 3.12 29.45 -8.12
N THR A 333 2.70 30.61 -8.65
CA THR A 333 3.63 31.55 -9.29
C THR A 333 4.09 32.62 -8.31
N LYS A 334 5.05 33.46 -8.72
CA LYS A 334 5.54 34.59 -7.90
C LYS A 334 4.44 35.60 -7.54
N GLN A 335 3.34 35.62 -8.28
CA GLN A 335 2.21 36.54 -8.05
C GLN A 335 1.36 36.15 -6.83
N ALA A 336 1.53 34.94 -6.28
CA ALA A 336 0.70 34.46 -5.20
C ALA A 336 0.89 35.27 -3.89
N PRO A 337 -0.20 35.57 -3.14
CA PRO A 337 -0.13 36.32 -1.89
C PRO A 337 0.72 35.63 -0.81
N ALA A 338 1.71 36.33 -0.25
CA ALA A 338 2.60 35.79 0.79
C ALA A 338 1.86 35.40 2.08
N ASP A 339 0.83 36.15 2.47
CA ASP A 339 0.07 35.86 3.69
C ASP A 339 -0.73 34.56 3.58
N LYS A 340 -1.26 34.25 2.40
CA LYS A 340 -1.98 32.99 2.16
C LYS A 340 -1.04 31.79 2.22
N GLN A 341 0.17 31.93 1.65
CA GLN A 341 1.21 30.91 1.76
C GLN A 341 1.54 30.59 3.22
N ARG A 342 1.82 31.60 4.06
CA ARG A 342 2.13 31.40 5.48
C ARG A 342 1.03 30.65 6.23
N ARG A 343 -0.25 30.94 5.92
CA ARG A 343 -1.39 30.22 6.53
C ARG A 343 -1.46 28.75 6.13
N LEU A 344 -1.17 28.44 4.88
CA LEU A 344 -1.15 27.06 4.37
C LEU A 344 0.05 26.28 4.97
N GLU A 345 1.23 26.88 4.99
CA GLU A 345 2.43 26.30 5.59
C GLU A 345 2.28 26.06 7.10
N ALA A 346 1.58 26.95 7.82
CA ALA A 346 1.25 26.74 9.23
C ALA A 346 0.37 25.50 9.48
N LYS A 347 -0.33 25.00 8.45
CA LYS A 347 -1.10 23.76 8.47
C LYS A 347 -0.30 22.54 7.95
N GLY A 348 1.00 22.70 7.71
CA GLY A 348 1.87 21.65 7.16
C GLY A 348 1.76 21.45 5.64
N ILE A 349 1.00 22.30 4.94
CA ILE A 349 0.86 22.23 3.48
C ILE A 349 2.11 22.84 2.84
N ARG A 350 2.75 22.09 1.94
CA ARG A 350 3.96 22.56 1.25
C ARG A 350 3.58 23.41 0.05
N VAL A 351 4.13 24.63 -0.02
CA VAL A 351 3.91 25.56 -1.13
C VAL A 351 5.23 25.81 -1.85
N TYR A 352 5.28 25.57 -3.15
CA TYR A 352 6.44 25.86 -3.99
C TYR A 352 6.10 26.94 -5.01
N ARG A 353 7.01 27.90 -5.17
CA ARG A 353 6.89 28.95 -6.20
C ARG A 353 7.76 28.59 -7.38
N VAL A 354 7.16 28.55 -8.56
CA VAL A 354 7.84 28.28 -9.84
C VAL A 354 7.75 29.49 -10.76
N GLU A 355 8.55 29.47 -11.83
CA GLU A 355 8.47 30.47 -12.88
C GLU A 355 7.11 30.41 -13.59
N GLN A 356 6.72 31.55 -14.16
CA GLN A 356 5.48 31.67 -14.93
C GLN A 356 5.79 31.65 -16.43
N SER A 357 4.90 31.06 -17.20
CA SER A 357 4.90 31.14 -18.66
C SER A 357 4.53 32.55 -19.14
N SER A 358 4.70 32.82 -20.44
CA SER A 358 4.44 34.13 -21.05
C SER A 358 2.97 34.56 -20.97
N ASP A 359 2.05 33.60 -20.86
CA ASP A 359 0.62 33.79 -20.66
C ASP A 359 0.20 33.84 -19.17
N GLY A 360 1.16 33.82 -18.24
CA GLY A 360 0.93 34.01 -16.80
C GLY A 360 0.52 32.74 -16.04
N HIS A 361 0.53 31.58 -16.70
CA HIS A 361 0.33 30.28 -16.07
C HIS A 361 1.64 29.74 -15.47
N ILE A 362 1.59 28.56 -14.86
CA ILE A 362 2.77 27.88 -14.34
C ILE A 362 3.60 27.35 -15.52
N ASP A 363 4.89 27.67 -15.55
CA ASP A 363 5.83 27.10 -16.52
C ASP A 363 5.99 25.59 -16.28
N LEU A 364 5.65 24.78 -17.27
CA LEU A 364 5.65 23.33 -17.15
C LEU A 364 7.06 22.72 -17.11
N ALA A 365 8.07 23.38 -17.70
CA ALA A 365 9.46 22.95 -17.56
C ALA A 365 9.97 23.18 -16.12
N ALA A 366 9.60 24.32 -15.52
CA ALA A 366 9.88 24.60 -14.11
C ALA A 366 9.16 23.62 -13.17
N LEU A 367 7.90 23.27 -13.48
CA LEU A 367 7.16 22.22 -12.77
C LEU A 367 7.86 20.87 -12.86
N ARG A 368 8.28 20.44 -14.07
CA ARG A 368 9.00 19.17 -14.26
C ARG A 368 10.27 19.14 -13.40
N LYS A 369 11.06 20.22 -13.41
CA LYS A 369 12.27 20.34 -12.59
C LYS A 369 11.97 20.19 -11.10
N LEU A 370 10.95 20.89 -10.60
CA LEU A 370 10.53 20.80 -9.21
C LEU A 370 10.15 19.36 -8.82
N LEU A 371 9.35 18.68 -9.66
CA LEU A 371 8.93 17.30 -9.39
C LEU A 371 10.12 16.33 -9.37
N THR A 372 11.11 16.53 -10.24
CA THR A 372 12.38 15.80 -10.20
C THR A 372 13.13 16.00 -8.89
N GLU A 373 13.25 17.26 -8.42
CA GLU A 373 13.92 17.59 -7.15
C GLU A 373 13.21 16.98 -5.94
N LEU A 374 11.89 16.83 -6.01
CA LEU A 374 11.08 16.16 -5.00
C LEU A 374 11.14 14.62 -5.08
N GLY A 375 11.87 14.06 -6.06
CA GLY A 375 11.99 12.63 -6.27
C GLY A 375 10.71 11.96 -6.80
N ILE A 376 9.78 12.73 -7.36
CA ILE A 376 8.54 12.23 -7.95
C ILE A 376 8.85 11.72 -9.35
N LYS A 377 8.60 10.43 -9.62
CA LYS A 377 8.99 9.78 -10.87
C LYS A 377 7.83 9.50 -11.79
N THR A 378 6.63 9.25 -11.26
CA THR A 378 5.41 9.02 -12.05
C THR A 378 4.30 9.96 -11.58
N VAL A 379 3.67 10.65 -12.52
CA VAL A 379 2.63 11.65 -12.23
C VAL A 379 1.40 11.34 -13.06
N MET A 380 0.29 11.09 -12.38
CA MET A 380 -1.01 11.02 -13.02
C MET A 380 -1.62 12.42 -13.08
N VAL A 381 -2.11 12.84 -14.25
CA VAL A 381 -2.76 14.14 -14.46
C VAL A 381 -4.26 13.91 -14.68
N GLU A 382 -5.09 14.34 -13.72
CA GLU A 382 -6.57 14.26 -13.73
C GLU A 382 -7.21 15.66 -13.82
N GLY A 383 -6.49 16.63 -14.40
CA GLY A 383 -6.91 18.04 -14.38
C GLY A 383 -8.14 18.33 -15.25
N GLY A 384 -8.78 19.48 -15.00
CA GLY A 384 -9.79 20.04 -15.91
C GLY A 384 -9.19 20.48 -17.26
N ALA A 385 -10.05 20.89 -18.19
CA ALA A 385 -9.69 21.19 -19.59
C ALA A 385 -8.44 22.09 -19.73
N GLU A 386 -8.27 23.10 -18.87
CA GLU A 386 -7.10 23.99 -18.90
C GLU A 386 -5.77 23.24 -18.71
N VAL A 387 -5.69 22.35 -17.72
CA VAL A 387 -4.50 21.54 -17.45
C VAL A 387 -4.29 20.50 -18.55
N ILE A 388 -5.36 19.85 -19.01
CA ILE A 388 -5.30 18.90 -20.12
C ILE A 388 -4.69 19.57 -21.37
N ASN A 389 -5.23 20.73 -21.76
CA ASN A 389 -4.73 21.47 -22.92
C ASN A 389 -3.28 21.91 -22.72
N ALA A 390 -2.90 22.45 -21.56
CA ALA A 390 -1.52 22.89 -21.30
C ALA A 390 -0.51 21.74 -21.45
N PHE A 391 -0.79 20.59 -20.82
CA PHE A 391 0.09 19.43 -20.87
C PHE A 391 0.22 18.85 -22.28
N LEU A 392 -0.85 18.84 -23.08
CA LEU A 392 -0.80 18.39 -24.47
C LEU A 392 -0.08 19.39 -25.38
N LEU A 393 -0.31 20.69 -25.22
CA LEU A 393 0.29 21.72 -26.08
C LEU A 393 1.80 21.88 -25.88
N GLU A 394 2.29 21.65 -24.66
CA GLU A 394 3.72 21.70 -24.33
C GLU A 394 4.42 20.33 -24.43
N ASP A 395 3.75 19.33 -25.02
CA ASP A 395 4.32 18.00 -25.27
C ASP A 395 4.86 17.33 -23.99
N MET A 396 4.11 17.47 -22.89
CA MET A 396 4.55 17.01 -21.56
C MET A 396 4.03 15.61 -21.21
N VAL A 397 3.09 15.07 -21.98
CA VAL A 397 2.38 13.82 -21.69
C VAL A 397 3.05 12.63 -22.36
N ASP A 398 3.44 11.63 -21.57
CA ASP A 398 4.09 10.42 -22.08
C ASP A 398 3.08 9.33 -22.43
N TYR A 399 1.98 9.24 -21.68
CA TYR A 399 0.96 8.21 -21.83
C TYR A 399 -0.44 8.77 -21.60
N CYS A 400 -1.43 8.27 -22.32
CA CYS A 400 -2.83 8.65 -22.15
C CYS A 400 -3.68 7.44 -21.74
N VAL A 401 -4.63 7.67 -20.83
CA VAL A 401 -5.72 6.74 -20.51
C VAL A 401 -7.04 7.51 -20.49
N ILE A 402 -7.80 7.39 -21.57
CA ILE A 402 -9.04 8.12 -21.83
C ILE A 402 -10.23 7.20 -21.61
N THR A 403 -11.14 7.57 -20.72
CA THR A 403 -12.42 6.86 -20.54
C THR A 403 -13.51 7.54 -21.38
N ILE A 404 -14.12 6.82 -22.33
CA ILE A 404 -15.28 7.29 -23.09
C ILE A 404 -16.54 6.65 -22.51
N ALA A 405 -17.36 7.47 -21.85
CA ALA A 405 -18.67 7.07 -21.37
C ALA A 405 -19.71 7.10 -22.50
N PRO A 406 -20.66 6.16 -22.56
CA PRO A 406 -21.70 6.08 -23.58
C PRO A 406 -22.82 7.11 -23.34
N LYS A 407 -22.44 8.37 -23.17
CA LYS A 407 -23.32 9.51 -22.89
C LYS A 407 -23.09 10.58 -23.96
N ILE A 408 -24.14 11.33 -24.31
CA ILE A 408 -24.06 12.54 -25.13
C ILE A 408 -24.50 13.69 -24.24
N ILE A 409 -23.68 14.73 -24.13
CA ILE A 409 -23.94 15.83 -23.19
C ILE A 409 -23.91 17.17 -23.91
N GLY A 410 -22.89 17.43 -24.74
CA GLY A 410 -22.51 18.79 -25.11
C GLY A 410 -21.92 19.55 -23.92
N GLY A 411 -20.99 20.47 -24.17
CA GLY A 411 -20.37 21.26 -23.10
C GLY A 411 -18.87 21.46 -23.28
N LEU A 412 -18.17 21.53 -22.15
CA LEU A 412 -16.74 21.79 -22.10
C LEU A 412 -15.97 20.60 -22.67
N ARG A 413 -15.16 20.83 -23.72
CA ARG A 413 -14.36 19.77 -24.34
C ARG A 413 -13.13 19.46 -23.50
N ALA A 414 -12.68 18.21 -23.54
CA ALA A 414 -11.39 17.83 -22.93
C ALA A 414 -10.23 18.63 -23.52
N VAL A 415 -10.23 18.77 -24.85
CA VAL A 415 -9.24 19.51 -25.64
C VAL A 415 -9.98 20.54 -26.48
N GLU A 416 -9.69 21.82 -26.27
CA GLU A 416 -10.35 22.93 -26.97
C GLU A 416 -9.41 23.61 -27.96
N LYS A 417 -8.11 23.62 -27.64
CA LYS A 417 -7.09 24.25 -28.47
C LYS A 417 -6.51 23.20 -29.43
N PRO A 418 -6.23 23.58 -30.68
CA PRO A 418 -5.63 22.66 -31.64
C PRO A 418 -4.20 22.31 -31.22
N CYS A 419 -3.90 21.02 -31.05
CA CYS A 419 -2.53 20.55 -30.88
C CYS A 419 -1.76 20.68 -32.19
N ARG A 420 -0.62 21.37 -32.15
CA ARG A 420 0.27 21.56 -33.32
C ARG A 420 1.72 21.31 -32.89
N PRO A 421 2.40 20.27 -33.42
CA PRO A 421 1.93 19.32 -34.44
C PRO A 421 0.78 18.43 -33.95
N MET A 422 0.15 17.70 -34.87
CA MET A 422 -0.88 16.72 -34.53
C MET A 422 -0.27 15.63 -33.64
N LEU A 423 -0.90 15.38 -32.49
CA LEU A 423 -0.51 14.31 -31.57
C LEU A 423 -1.22 13.02 -31.96
N GLU A 424 -0.49 11.90 -31.96
CA GLU A 424 -0.99 10.57 -32.29
C GLU A 424 -0.69 9.60 -31.14
N LEU A 425 -1.71 8.85 -30.70
CA LEU A 425 -1.50 7.78 -29.74
C LEU A 425 -0.87 6.58 -30.45
N LYS A 426 0.37 6.32 -30.10
CA LYS A 426 1.14 5.16 -30.55
C LYS A 426 0.76 3.93 -29.73
N ASP A 427 0.74 2.78 -30.41
CA ASP A 427 0.25 1.51 -29.86
C ASP A 427 -1.12 1.65 -29.17
N CYS A 428 -2.00 2.46 -29.76
CA CYS A 428 -3.32 2.73 -29.22
C CYS A 428 -4.12 1.44 -29.06
N ARG A 429 -4.53 1.15 -27.83
CA ARG A 429 -5.38 0.03 -27.46
C ARG A 429 -6.71 0.54 -26.97
N TYR A 430 -7.73 -0.31 -27.11
CA TYR A 430 -9.07 -0.05 -26.62
C TYR A 430 -9.60 -1.25 -25.85
N HIS A 431 -10.31 -0.99 -24.76
CA HIS A 431 -10.87 -2.05 -23.91
C HIS A 431 -12.26 -1.65 -23.39
N PRO A 432 -13.31 -2.48 -23.58
CA PRO A 432 -14.59 -2.25 -22.95
C PRO A 432 -14.48 -2.54 -21.45
N LEU A 433 -14.91 -1.60 -20.60
CA LEU A 433 -14.85 -1.74 -19.15
C LEU A 433 -16.20 -1.35 -18.52
N GLY A 434 -16.98 -2.36 -18.14
CA GLY A 434 -18.37 -2.15 -17.75
C GLY A 434 -19.17 -1.57 -18.91
N GLY A 435 -19.71 -0.36 -18.75
CA GLY A 435 -20.43 0.37 -19.80
C GLY A 435 -19.57 1.34 -20.61
N ASP A 436 -18.32 1.57 -20.22
CA ASP A 436 -17.45 2.58 -20.85
C ASP A 436 -16.43 1.92 -21.80
N LEU A 437 -15.80 2.73 -22.65
CA LEU A 437 -14.67 2.34 -23.48
C LEU A 437 -13.39 3.03 -23.02
N ILE A 438 -12.35 2.27 -22.71
CA ILE A 438 -11.04 2.80 -22.33
C ILE A 438 -10.15 2.83 -23.57
N LEU A 439 -9.64 4.00 -23.96
CA LEU A 439 -8.58 4.14 -24.95
C LEU A 439 -7.27 4.52 -24.27
N TYR A 440 -6.18 3.86 -24.62
CA TYR A 440 -4.90 4.09 -23.95
C TYR A 440 -3.71 3.78 -24.85
N GLY A 441 -2.61 4.50 -24.64
CA GLY A 441 -1.41 4.40 -25.48
C GLY A 441 -0.38 5.46 -25.14
N ALA A 442 0.82 5.32 -25.70
CA ALA A 442 1.89 6.29 -25.54
C ALA A 442 1.72 7.43 -26.55
N LEU A 443 2.18 8.64 -26.22
CA LEU A 443 2.27 9.74 -27.20
C LEU A 443 3.66 9.83 -27.85
N HIS A 444 4.66 9.24 -27.22
CA HIS A 444 6.04 9.22 -27.68
C HIS A 444 6.55 7.78 -27.85
N ASP A 445 7.44 7.59 -28.83
CA ASP A 445 8.27 6.38 -28.91
C ASP A 445 9.35 6.54 -27.85
N HIS A 446 9.05 6.14 -26.63
CA HIS A 446 10.10 5.99 -25.62
C HIS A 446 10.62 4.57 -25.75
N ASP A 447 11.85 4.41 -26.24
CA ASP A 447 12.57 3.13 -26.19
C ASP A 447 12.58 2.63 -24.73
N ASP A 448 12.10 1.40 -24.52
CA ASP A 448 11.91 0.73 -23.23
C ASP A 448 13.19 0.57 -22.40
#